data_AF-A0A0F9IET3-F1
#
_entry.id   AF-A0A0F9IET3-F1
#
_cell.length_a   1.000
_cell.length_b   1.000
_cell.length_c   1.000
_cell.angle_alpha   90.00
_cell.angle_beta   90.00
_cell.angle_gamma   90.00
#
_symmetry.space_group_name_H-M   'P 1'
#
loop_
_entity.id
_entity.type
_entity.pdbx_description
1 polymer ?
#
loop_
_entity_poly.entity_id
_entity_poly.type
_entity_poly.pdbx_seq_one_letter_code
_entity_poly.pdbx_strand_id
1 'polypeptide(L)'
;MTVTENDSQDIEKFVEFRVSPKIVEEKVELRKQKTTLVGIHERKNVCIPTITKILKSELGDSYDEYLCVKRTPITTILKKKIVKLRKQFNSIRRISKRTDLTLAKVTTILLEELGEEYNKYYVLKNISEEIARIIIVLKNKGYKIDQISLKTGISTTKLNAFFKDNSLQVFKKIFKELNRKISNEIRKEIFSLYHKLRDHVRIYYRNTVRLLPVVIYIVFRINGLPIHSKEIINSSVHTQTQFRDCLFEVVKHCPEYVTRDRLKIVRKKISSVVTHFHFDFEFFQTSNSLLKKFWSNISNTTENILAGVISVLTMIKLDIHYVNYNKVCRFLNIEQSTIFYRVKNKILEPLNIEGFTGFKSSSELLLPLLTA
;
A
#
# COMPACT_ATOMS: atom_id res chain seq x y z
N MET A 1 10.44 66.47 48.01
CA MET A 1 10.10 65.19 47.36
C MET A 1 10.41 65.33 45.89
N THR A 2 11.61 64.93 45.52
CA THR A 2 12.18 65.04 44.17
C THR A 2 12.81 63.69 43.92
N VAL A 3 12.18 62.89 43.07
CA VAL A 3 12.71 61.63 42.59
C VAL A 3 13.13 61.85 41.15
N THR A 4 14.44 61.86 40.95
CA THR A 4 15.12 61.84 39.66
C THR A 4 15.24 60.41 39.18
N GLU A 5 14.82 60.17 37.93
CA GLU A 5 15.18 58.98 37.15
C GLU A 5 16.67 59.03 36.81
N ASN A 6 17.41 58.00 37.21
CA ASN A 6 18.54 57.47 36.46
C ASN A 6 18.95 56.10 37.02
N ASP A 7 19.62 55.33 36.16
CA ASP A 7 20.35 54.09 36.40
C ASP A 7 19.56 52.79 36.28
N SER A 8 19.66 52.17 35.10
CA SER A 8 20.30 50.84 34.94
C SER A 8 20.10 50.29 33.52
N GLN A 9 21.02 50.62 32.62
CA GLN A 9 21.28 49.83 31.41
C GLN A 9 22.76 49.47 31.38
N ASP A 10 23.10 48.35 32.03
CA ASP A 10 24.41 47.70 31.90
C ASP A 10 24.28 46.37 31.16
N ILE A 11 24.63 46.43 29.87
CA ILE A 11 25.59 45.56 29.16
C ILE A 11 25.47 44.04 29.41
N GLU A 12 24.63 43.38 28.61
CA GLU A 12 24.82 41.97 28.24
C GLU A 12 25.42 41.92 26.82
N LYS A 13 26.73 42.23 26.72
CA LYS A 13 27.51 42.04 25.48
C LYS A 13 27.74 40.53 25.28
N PHE A 14 26.77 39.85 24.67
CA PHE A 14 27.04 38.57 24.01
C PHE A 14 28.01 38.82 22.85
N VAL A 15 29.28 38.52 23.09
CA VAL A 15 30.28 38.42 22.02
C VAL A 15 29.85 37.25 21.14
N GLU A 16 29.14 37.58 20.06
CA GLU A 16 28.78 36.64 19.01
C GLU A 16 30.08 36.17 18.37
N PHE A 17 30.58 35.02 18.81
CA PHE A 17 31.75 34.37 18.23
C PHE A 17 31.42 34.07 16.77
N ARG A 18 31.77 34.98 15.85
CA ARG A 18 31.62 34.80 14.41
C ARG A 18 32.58 33.71 13.95
N VAL A 19 32.10 32.47 13.99
CA VAL A 19 32.78 31.34 13.37
C VAL A 19 32.80 31.60 11.87
N SER A 20 33.98 31.54 11.25
CA SER A 20 34.12 31.75 9.80
C SER A 20 33.20 30.79 9.02
N PRO A 21 32.48 31.26 7.98
CA PRO A 21 31.59 30.42 7.17
C PRO A 21 32.27 29.17 6.62
N LYS A 22 33.56 29.26 6.27
CA LYS A 22 34.36 28.12 5.81
C LYS A 22 34.50 27.01 6.86
N ILE A 23 34.62 27.39 8.13
CA ILE A 23 34.71 26.44 9.25
C ILE A 23 33.36 25.76 9.49
N VAL A 24 32.25 26.47 9.25
CA VAL A 24 30.89 25.92 9.34
C VAL A 24 30.68 24.88 8.25
N GLU A 25 30.99 25.21 7.00
CA GLU A 25 30.87 24.33 5.84
C GLU A 25 31.70 23.04 6.01
N GLU A 26 32.98 23.16 6.41
CA GLU A 26 33.85 22.01 6.65
C GLU A 26 33.34 21.07 7.77
N LYS A 27 32.69 21.62 8.81
CA LYS A 27 32.08 20.80 9.88
C LYS A 27 30.86 20.05 9.38
N VAL A 28 30.01 20.71 8.59
CA VAL A 28 28.83 20.09 7.97
C VAL A 28 29.27 18.96 7.03
N GLU A 29 30.30 19.18 6.22
CA GLU A 29 30.80 18.18 5.28
C GLU A 29 31.42 16.96 5.99
N LEU A 30 32.24 17.19 7.03
CA LEU A 30 32.76 16.11 7.88
C LEU A 30 31.63 15.29 8.53
N ARG A 31 30.50 15.94 8.85
CA ARG A 31 29.34 15.26 9.42
C ARG A 31 28.57 14.45 8.39
N LYS A 32 28.40 14.97 7.16
CA LYS A 32 27.84 14.21 6.03
C LYS A 32 28.66 12.96 5.71
N GLN A 33 29.98 13.04 5.89
CA GLN A 33 30.92 11.90 5.80
C GLN A 33 30.88 10.94 7.01
N LYS A 34 29.88 11.07 7.91
CA LYS A 34 29.69 10.23 9.11
C LYS A 34 30.83 10.30 10.14
N THR A 35 31.58 11.40 10.20
CA THR A 35 32.55 11.64 11.28
C THR A 35 31.80 11.91 12.59
N THR A 36 32.25 11.34 13.71
CA THR A 36 31.66 11.56 15.04
C THR A 36 31.92 12.98 15.54
N LEU A 37 31.11 13.49 16.49
CA LEU A 37 31.34 14.81 17.08
C LEU A 37 32.72 14.93 17.75
N VAL A 38 33.19 13.84 18.37
CA VAL A 38 34.54 13.74 18.96
C VAL A 38 35.61 13.83 17.86
N GLY A 39 35.43 13.11 16.75
CA GLY A 39 36.38 13.19 15.62
C GLY A 39 36.41 14.55 14.94
N ILE A 40 35.28 15.28 14.91
CA ILE A 40 35.25 16.68 14.40
C ILE A 40 35.95 17.62 15.40
N HIS A 41 35.73 17.42 16.71
CA HIS A 41 36.41 18.17 17.77
C HIS A 41 37.93 18.01 17.66
N GLU A 42 38.44 16.78 17.54
CA GLU A 42 39.86 16.48 17.40
C GLU A 42 40.47 17.12 16.14
N ARG A 43 39.76 17.08 15.00
CA ARG A 43 40.27 17.61 13.72
C ARG A 43 40.22 19.12 13.60
N LYS A 44 39.24 19.77 14.25
CA LYS A 44 38.96 21.21 14.05
C LYS A 44 39.19 22.03 15.31
N ASN A 45 39.57 21.40 16.41
CA ASN A 45 39.81 22.02 17.71
C ASN A 45 38.67 22.95 18.18
N VAL A 46 37.43 22.50 18.00
CA VAL A 46 36.22 23.26 18.41
C VAL A 46 35.45 22.43 19.43
N CYS A 47 34.99 23.04 20.52
CA CYS A 47 34.25 22.31 21.55
C CYS A 47 32.94 21.70 21.00
N ILE A 48 32.60 20.51 21.50
CA ILE A 48 31.45 19.72 21.05
C ILE A 48 30.11 20.49 21.12
N PRO A 49 29.82 21.32 22.16
CA PRO A 49 28.60 22.12 22.19
C PRO A 49 28.48 23.08 21.01
N THR A 50 29.58 23.75 20.65
CA THR A 50 29.62 24.68 19.50
C THR A 50 29.45 23.93 18.18
N ILE A 51 30.09 22.77 18.02
CA ILE A 51 29.87 21.90 16.85
C ILE A 51 28.40 21.49 16.76
N THR A 52 27.79 21.11 17.88
CA THR A 52 26.38 20.69 17.93
C THR A 52 25.44 21.82 17.56
N LYS A 53 25.67 23.03 18.09
CA LYS A 53 24.87 24.22 17.77
C LYS A 53 24.94 24.56 16.29
N ILE A 54 26.15 24.57 15.72
CA ILE A 54 26.38 24.81 14.27
C ILE A 54 25.67 23.74 13.43
N LEU A 55 25.85 22.46 13.74
CA LEU A 55 25.23 21.41 12.94
C LEU A 55 23.71 21.43 13.01
N LYS A 56 23.13 21.77 14.16
CA LYS A 56 21.66 21.93 14.30
C LYS A 56 21.14 23.14 13.52
N SER A 57 21.88 24.26 13.49
CA SER A 57 21.48 25.43 12.71
C SER A 57 21.56 25.17 11.21
N GLU A 58 22.62 24.51 10.75
CA GLU A 58 22.85 24.28 9.31
C GLU A 58 22.05 23.11 8.72
N LEU A 59 21.88 22.01 9.48
CA LEU A 59 21.18 20.82 8.98
C LEU A 59 19.68 20.85 9.30
N GLY A 60 19.23 21.71 10.21
CA GLY A 60 17.83 21.81 10.62
C GLY A 60 17.25 20.45 11.01
N ASP A 61 16.09 20.12 10.45
CA ASP A 61 15.38 18.86 10.70
C ASP A 61 16.16 17.62 10.24
N SER A 62 17.14 17.76 9.34
CA SER A 62 17.97 16.65 8.88
C SER A 62 19.12 16.30 9.84
N TYR A 63 19.35 17.07 10.91
CA TYR A 63 20.42 16.83 11.88
C TYR A 63 20.41 15.40 12.45
N ASP A 64 19.22 14.87 12.75
CA ASP A 64 19.06 13.55 13.34
C ASP A 64 19.41 12.40 12.37
N GLU A 65 19.32 12.62 11.05
CA GLU A 65 19.70 11.63 10.03
C GLU A 65 21.21 11.34 10.06
N TYR A 66 22.00 12.32 10.50
CA TYR A 66 23.45 12.21 10.56
C TYR A 66 23.97 11.76 11.92
N LEU A 67 23.13 11.52 12.93
CA LEU A 67 23.56 11.01 14.24
C LEU A 67 24.35 9.70 14.09
N CYS A 68 25.67 9.77 14.32
CA CYS A 68 26.54 8.60 14.34
C CYS A 68 26.33 7.86 15.65
N VAL A 69 25.15 7.28 15.82
CA VAL A 69 24.95 6.24 16.81
C VAL A 69 25.88 5.11 16.38
N LYS A 70 26.90 4.81 17.19
CA LYS A 70 27.64 3.53 17.09
C LYS A 70 26.62 2.41 17.31
N ARG A 71 25.85 2.08 16.28
CA ARG A 71 25.00 0.90 16.25
C ARG A 71 25.98 -0.23 16.04
N THR A 72 26.41 -0.90 17.11
CA THR A 72 26.95 -2.24 16.96
C THR A 72 25.92 -3.02 16.17
N PRO A 73 26.24 -3.44 14.92
CA PRO A 73 25.24 -4.02 14.04
C PRO A 73 24.76 -5.31 14.71
N ILE A 74 23.47 -5.33 15.06
CA ILE A 74 22.87 -6.51 15.66
C ILE A 74 22.81 -7.57 14.57
N THR A 75 23.46 -8.71 14.83
CA THR A 75 23.55 -9.78 13.84
C THR A 75 22.17 -10.25 13.42
N THR A 76 21.99 -10.55 12.14
CA THR A 76 20.73 -11.05 11.57
C THR A 76 20.25 -12.32 12.28
N ILE A 77 21.19 -13.13 12.79
CA ILE A 77 20.93 -14.33 13.59
C ILE A 77 20.24 -13.96 14.92
N LEU A 78 20.73 -12.93 15.62
CA LEU A 78 20.15 -12.47 16.87
C LEU A 78 18.76 -11.85 16.64
N LYS A 79 18.58 -11.07 15.56
CA LYS A 79 17.26 -10.55 15.17
C LYS A 79 16.25 -11.68 14.90
N LYS A 80 16.64 -12.70 14.11
CA LYS A 80 15.82 -13.90 13.87
C LYS A 80 15.50 -14.66 15.15
N LYS A 81 16.45 -14.77 16.09
CA LYS A 81 16.24 -15.39 17.41
C LYS A 81 15.22 -14.61 18.24
N ILE A 82 15.29 -13.28 18.27
CA ILE A 82 14.34 -12.39 18.96
C ILE A 82 12.94 -12.52 18.38
N VAL A 83 12.82 -12.51 17.04
CA VAL A 83 11.54 -12.70 16.33
C VAL A 83 10.97 -14.09 16.62
N LYS A 84 11.80 -15.15 16.58
CA LYS A 84 11.39 -16.52 16.92
C LYS A 84 10.86 -16.61 18.35
N LEU A 85 11.58 -16.04 19.32
CA LEU A 85 11.14 -16.01 20.72
C LEU A 85 9.83 -15.23 20.89
N ARG A 86 9.63 -14.13 20.14
CA ARG A 86 8.38 -13.36 20.20
C ARG A 86 7.21 -14.08 19.53
N LYS A 87 7.44 -14.82 18.44
CA LYS A 87 6.43 -15.69 17.81
C LYS A 87 6.07 -16.89 18.68
N GLN A 88 6.99 -17.32 19.55
CA GLN A 88 6.72 -18.20 20.69
C GLN A 88 6.18 -17.41 21.91
N PHE A 89 5.50 -16.29 21.67
CA PHE A 89 4.82 -15.42 22.64
C PHE A 89 5.59 -15.03 23.91
N ASN A 90 6.93 -15.10 23.91
CA ASN A 90 7.71 -14.66 25.06
C ASN A 90 7.51 -13.15 25.29
N SER A 91 7.43 -12.73 26.56
CA SER A 91 7.36 -11.32 26.91
C SER A 91 8.65 -10.59 26.53
N ILE A 92 8.57 -9.30 26.23
CA ILE A 92 9.73 -8.47 25.88
C ILE A 92 10.79 -8.52 26.99
N ARG A 93 10.35 -8.56 28.26
CA ARG A 93 11.23 -8.70 29.43
C ARG A 93 11.96 -10.04 29.47
N ARG A 94 11.30 -11.15 29.10
CA ARG A 94 11.92 -12.48 29.04
C ARG A 94 12.88 -12.61 27.87
N ILE A 95 12.53 -12.02 26.72
CA ILE A 95 13.41 -11.96 25.56
C ILE A 95 14.67 -11.16 25.90
N SER A 96 14.49 -9.97 26.46
CA SER A 96 15.57 -9.08 26.92
C SER A 96 16.56 -9.80 27.84
N LYS A 97 16.08 -10.51 28.87
CA LYS A 97 16.94 -11.33 29.74
C LYS A 97 17.67 -12.46 29.00
N ARG A 98 17.02 -13.11 28.02
CA ARG A 98 17.59 -14.25 27.27
C ARG A 98 18.57 -13.85 26.17
N THR A 99 18.51 -12.61 25.70
CA THR A 99 19.37 -12.10 24.62
C THR A 99 20.39 -11.10 25.11
N ASP A 100 20.38 -10.78 26.40
CA ASP A 100 21.20 -9.73 27.01
C ASP A 100 21.10 -8.38 26.28
N LEU A 101 19.86 -8.03 25.89
CA LEU A 101 19.55 -6.76 25.22
C LEU A 101 18.63 -5.93 26.09
N THR A 102 18.76 -4.61 26.02
CA THR A 102 17.82 -3.70 26.70
C THR A 102 16.41 -3.85 26.13
N LEU A 103 15.39 -3.60 26.97
CA LEU A 103 13.98 -3.66 26.57
C LEU A 103 13.67 -2.79 25.34
N ALA A 104 14.28 -1.60 25.29
CA ALA A 104 14.16 -0.67 24.17
C ALA A 104 14.71 -1.29 22.88
N LYS A 105 15.94 -1.85 22.90
CA LYS A 105 16.53 -2.52 21.73
C LYS A 105 15.70 -3.71 21.26
N VAL A 106 15.21 -4.55 22.17
CA VAL A 106 14.32 -5.67 21.80
C VAL A 106 13.04 -5.15 21.16
N THR A 107 12.45 -4.07 21.69
CA THR A 107 11.24 -3.47 21.14
C THR A 107 11.48 -2.89 19.75
N THR A 108 12.57 -2.15 19.56
CA THR A 108 12.96 -1.61 18.24
C THR A 108 13.19 -2.73 17.24
N ILE A 109 13.93 -3.79 17.59
CA ILE A 109 14.14 -4.95 16.70
C ILE A 109 12.81 -5.62 16.35
N LEU A 110 11.91 -5.78 17.33
CA LEU A 110 10.61 -6.39 17.05
C LEU A 110 9.72 -5.48 16.20
N LEU A 111 9.75 -4.15 16.39
CA LEU A 111 9.04 -3.20 15.53
C LEU A 111 9.62 -3.19 14.11
N GLU A 112 10.95 -3.21 13.96
CA GLU A 112 11.64 -3.30 12.68
C GLU A 112 11.31 -4.61 11.95
N GLU A 113 11.38 -5.75 12.64
CA GLU A 113 11.28 -7.08 12.01
C GLU A 113 9.84 -7.60 11.90
N LEU A 114 8.94 -7.20 12.81
CA LEU A 114 7.52 -7.61 12.80
C LEU A 114 6.59 -6.51 12.27
N GLY A 115 7.03 -5.25 12.19
CA GLY A 115 6.20 -4.12 11.75
C GLY A 115 4.89 -4.05 12.54
N GLU A 116 3.77 -3.90 11.83
CA GLU A 116 2.43 -3.87 12.43
C GLU A 116 1.98 -5.19 13.09
N GLU A 117 2.68 -6.33 12.85
CA GLU A 117 2.40 -7.56 13.61
C GLU A 117 2.75 -7.44 15.08
N TYR A 118 3.68 -6.55 15.43
CA TYR A 118 4.02 -6.27 16.81
C TYR A 118 2.77 -5.86 17.63
N ASN A 119 1.85 -5.11 17.02
CA ASN A 119 0.61 -4.65 17.66
C ASN A 119 -0.38 -5.79 17.96
N LYS A 120 -0.35 -6.90 17.19
CA LYS A 120 -1.14 -8.12 17.50
C LYS A 120 -0.76 -8.69 18.87
N TYR A 121 0.50 -8.52 19.27
CA TYR A 121 0.99 -8.97 20.58
C TYR A 121 0.85 -7.93 21.70
N TYR A 122 0.29 -6.76 21.39
CA TYR A 122 -0.04 -5.71 22.37
C TYR A 122 -1.39 -5.96 23.04
N VAL A 123 -2.36 -6.53 22.29
CA VAL A 123 -3.65 -7.01 22.86
C VAL A 123 -3.43 -8.18 23.84
N LEU A 124 -2.33 -8.91 23.68
CA LEU A 124 -1.90 -10.03 24.52
C LEU A 124 -1.13 -9.61 25.79
N LYS A 125 -0.97 -8.31 26.08
CA LYS A 125 -0.16 -7.83 27.22
C LYS A 125 -0.64 -8.37 28.58
N ASN A 126 -1.89 -8.82 28.66
CA ASN A 126 -2.54 -9.29 29.90
C ASN A 126 -3.00 -10.76 29.87
N ILE A 127 -2.69 -11.52 28.81
CA ILE A 127 -3.07 -12.94 28.70
C ILE A 127 -1.80 -13.74 28.45
N SER A 128 -1.53 -14.75 29.28
CA SER A 128 -0.35 -15.60 29.08
C SER A 128 -0.46 -16.39 27.76
N GLU A 129 0.69 -16.74 27.20
CA GLU A 129 0.80 -17.53 25.97
C GLU A 129 -0.05 -18.80 26.01
N GLU A 130 0.00 -19.50 27.13
CA GLU A 130 -0.69 -20.76 27.36
C GLU A 130 -2.20 -20.56 27.36
N ILE A 131 -2.68 -19.50 28.01
CA ILE A 131 -4.10 -19.15 28.05
C ILE A 131 -4.61 -18.77 26.66
N ALA A 132 -3.85 -18.02 25.86
CA ALA A 132 -4.26 -17.65 24.50
C ALA A 132 -4.44 -18.89 23.60
N ARG A 133 -3.55 -19.89 23.71
CA ARG A 133 -3.68 -21.16 22.98
C ARG A 133 -4.92 -21.92 23.42
N ILE A 134 -5.17 -22.00 24.73
CA ILE A 134 -6.36 -22.65 25.29
C ILE A 134 -7.64 -21.95 24.79
N ILE A 135 -7.70 -20.62 24.78
CA ILE A 135 -8.84 -19.83 24.27
C ILE A 135 -9.18 -20.21 22.82
N ILE A 136 -8.17 -20.30 21.94
CA ILE A 136 -8.37 -20.66 20.53
C ILE A 136 -8.85 -22.11 20.39
N VAL A 137 -8.23 -23.05 21.11
CA VAL A 137 -8.62 -24.47 21.08
C VAL A 137 -10.07 -24.64 21.56
N LEU A 138 -10.44 -24.00 22.66
CA LEU A 138 -11.81 -24.05 23.18
C LEU A 138 -12.82 -23.44 22.20
N LYS A 139 -12.49 -22.29 21.58
CA LYS A 139 -13.36 -21.68 20.58
C LYS A 139 -13.58 -22.59 19.37
N ASN A 140 -12.52 -23.24 18.88
CA ASN A 140 -12.60 -24.16 17.75
C ASN A 140 -13.40 -25.44 18.09
N LYS A 141 -13.41 -25.85 19.37
CA LYS A 141 -14.26 -26.93 19.87
C LYS A 141 -15.72 -26.51 20.10
N GLY A 142 -16.11 -25.30 19.70
CA GLY A 142 -17.49 -24.80 19.78
C GLY A 142 -17.91 -24.20 21.12
N TYR A 143 -16.96 -23.99 22.05
CA TYR A 143 -17.30 -23.40 23.35
C TYR A 143 -17.79 -21.95 23.22
N LYS A 144 -18.85 -21.61 23.96
CA LYS A 144 -19.38 -20.23 24.08
C LYS A 144 -18.41 -19.35 24.87
N ILE A 145 -18.45 -18.03 24.67
CA ILE A 145 -17.53 -17.08 25.30
C ILE A 145 -17.53 -17.21 26.83
N ASP A 146 -18.70 -17.40 27.44
CA ASP A 146 -18.83 -17.53 28.89
C ASP A 146 -18.18 -18.81 29.41
N GLN A 147 -18.26 -19.91 28.63
CA GLN A 147 -17.59 -21.18 28.96
C GLN A 147 -16.06 -21.08 28.84
N ILE A 148 -15.58 -20.33 27.84
CA ILE A 148 -14.16 -20.04 27.69
C ILE A 148 -13.70 -19.15 28.85
N SER A 149 -14.52 -18.15 29.25
CA SER A 149 -14.25 -17.29 30.38
C SER A 149 -14.05 -18.08 31.67
N LEU A 150 -14.97 -19.01 31.95
CA LEU A 150 -14.90 -19.88 33.12
C LEU A 150 -13.64 -20.78 33.10
N LYS A 151 -13.29 -21.35 31.95
CA LYS A 151 -12.13 -22.24 31.82
C LYS A 151 -10.77 -21.53 31.86
N THR A 152 -10.72 -20.26 31.50
CA THR A 152 -9.47 -19.52 31.30
C THR A 152 -9.23 -18.42 32.33
N GLY A 153 -10.26 -18.08 33.12
CA GLY A 153 -10.23 -16.94 34.05
C GLY A 153 -10.19 -15.58 33.36
N ILE A 154 -10.28 -15.51 32.03
CA ILE A 154 -10.31 -14.25 31.28
C ILE A 154 -11.74 -13.73 31.22
N SER A 155 -11.95 -12.46 31.53
CA SER A 155 -13.29 -11.86 31.49
C SER A 155 -13.93 -11.95 30.11
N THR A 156 -15.24 -12.15 30.07
CA THR A 156 -16.04 -12.17 28.84
C THR A 156 -15.83 -10.92 27.99
N THR A 157 -15.67 -9.74 28.58
CA THR A 157 -15.35 -8.50 27.85
C THR A 157 -14.01 -8.59 27.11
N LYS A 158 -12.96 -9.13 27.74
CA LYS A 158 -11.65 -9.33 27.11
C LYS A 158 -11.71 -10.41 26.04
N LEU A 159 -12.45 -11.49 26.26
CA LEU A 159 -12.68 -12.53 25.26
C LEU A 159 -13.50 -12.01 24.08
N ASN A 160 -14.54 -11.24 24.34
CA ASN A 160 -15.34 -10.59 23.32
C ASN A 160 -14.47 -9.63 22.51
N ALA A 161 -13.60 -8.84 23.13
CA ALA A 161 -12.61 -8.02 22.39
C ALA A 161 -11.62 -8.89 21.59
N PHE A 162 -11.18 -10.02 22.13
CA PHE A 162 -10.30 -10.99 21.47
C PHE A 162 -10.93 -11.62 20.22
N PHE A 163 -12.26 -11.85 20.25
CA PHE A 163 -13.02 -12.42 19.14
C PHE A 163 -13.84 -11.40 18.34
N LYS A 164 -13.83 -10.12 18.72
CA LYS A 164 -14.69 -9.09 18.11
C LYS A 164 -14.33 -8.99 16.65
N ASP A 165 -15.28 -9.34 15.79
CA ASP A 165 -15.10 -9.13 14.37
C ASP A 165 -15.18 -7.63 14.09
N ASN A 166 -14.01 -7.02 13.92
CA ASN A 166 -13.90 -5.61 13.56
C ASN A 166 -14.15 -5.37 12.06
N SER A 167 -14.61 -6.39 11.30
CA SER A 167 -14.83 -6.32 9.85
C SER A 167 -15.74 -5.17 9.46
N LEU A 168 -16.83 -4.95 10.18
CA LEU A 168 -17.74 -3.85 9.89
C LEU A 168 -17.07 -2.47 10.07
N GLN A 169 -16.23 -2.30 11.08
CA GLN A 169 -15.54 -1.03 11.32
C GLN A 169 -14.44 -0.79 10.29
N VAL A 170 -13.64 -1.81 9.99
CA VAL A 170 -12.59 -1.77 8.96
C VAL A 170 -13.23 -1.47 7.59
N PHE A 171 -14.34 -2.14 7.27
CA PHE A 171 -15.12 -1.90 6.07
C PHE A 171 -15.58 -0.44 5.96
N LYS A 172 -16.23 0.07 7.02
CA LYS A 172 -16.71 1.46 7.06
C LYS A 172 -15.56 2.45 6.86
N LYS A 173 -14.40 2.18 7.47
CA LYS A 173 -13.20 3.02 7.29
C LYS A 173 -12.74 3.02 5.83
N ILE A 174 -12.53 1.84 5.24
CA ILE A 174 -12.09 1.71 3.84
C ILE A 174 -13.05 2.42 2.89
N PHE A 175 -14.36 2.21 3.03
CA PHE A 175 -15.35 2.82 2.14
C PHE A 175 -15.50 4.32 2.31
N LYS A 176 -15.27 4.83 3.53
CA LYS A 176 -15.16 6.27 3.77
C LYS A 176 -13.98 6.87 3.01
N GLU A 177 -12.80 6.25 3.09
CA GLU A 177 -11.59 6.72 2.39
C GLU A 177 -11.69 6.57 0.87
N LEU A 178 -12.33 5.49 0.38
CA LEU A 178 -12.58 5.32 -1.05
C LEU A 178 -13.57 6.34 -1.62
N ASN A 179 -14.36 7.02 -0.76
CA ASN A 179 -15.44 7.92 -1.14
C ASN A 179 -16.41 7.31 -2.17
N ARG A 180 -16.79 6.04 -1.95
CA ARG A 180 -17.64 5.27 -2.88
C ARG A 180 -18.91 4.80 -2.20
N LYS A 181 -20.03 4.96 -2.91
CA LYS A 181 -21.28 4.27 -2.59
C LYS A 181 -21.24 2.85 -3.14
N ILE A 182 -21.79 1.92 -2.39
CA ILE A 182 -21.92 0.51 -2.78
C ILE A 182 -23.35 0.05 -2.55
N SER A 183 -23.81 -0.85 -3.39
CA SER A 183 -25.10 -1.49 -3.21
C SER A 183 -25.05 -2.52 -2.08
N ASN A 184 -26.22 -2.87 -1.54
CA ASN A 184 -26.32 -3.86 -0.47
C ASN A 184 -25.92 -5.27 -0.97
N GLU A 185 -26.10 -5.55 -2.26
CA GLU A 185 -25.74 -6.82 -2.91
C GLU A 185 -24.22 -6.98 -2.92
N ILE A 186 -23.49 -5.99 -3.43
CA ILE A 186 -22.01 -6.01 -3.43
C ILE A 186 -21.46 -6.09 -2.00
N ARG A 187 -22.09 -5.38 -1.06
CA ARG A 187 -21.72 -5.47 0.36
C ARG A 187 -21.88 -6.90 0.89
N LYS A 188 -23.02 -7.56 0.63
CA LYS A 188 -23.26 -8.95 1.04
C LYS A 188 -22.23 -9.89 0.42
N GLU A 189 -21.89 -9.72 -0.86
CA GLU A 189 -20.84 -10.50 -1.53
C GLU A 189 -19.47 -10.34 -0.88
N ILE A 190 -19.08 -9.10 -0.51
CA ILE A 190 -17.81 -8.84 0.19
C ILE A 190 -17.74 -9.60 1.51
N PHE A 191 -18.77 -9.50 2.35
CA PHE A 191 -18.76 -10.18 3.64
C PHE A 191 -18.87 -11.70 3.49
N SER A 192 -19.67 -12.19 2.55
CA SER A 192 -19.76 -13.61 2.24
C SER A 192 -18.40 -14.18 1.83
N LEU A 193 -17.71 -13.53 0.88
CA LEU A 193 -16.39 -13.95 0.44
C LEU A 193 -15.34 -13.80 1.56
N TYR A 194 -15.42 -12.74 2.37
CA TYR A 194 -14.54 -12.54 3.52
C TYR A 194 -14.66 -13.70 4.52
N HIS A 195 -15.88 -14.07 4.91
CA HIS A 195 -16.10 -15.17 5.85
C HIS A 195 -15.67 -16.51 5.25
N LYS A 196 -15.98 -16.76 3.97
CA LYS A 196 -15.51 -17.96 3.25
C LYS A 196 -13.98 -18.06 3.30
N LEU A 197 -13.25 -16.97 3.02
CA LEU A 197 -11.78 -17.01 2.92
C LEU A 197 -11.06 -16.98 4.27
N ARG A 198 -11.66 -16.39 5.30
CA ARG A 198 -11.03 -16.14 6.60
C ARG A 198 -10.44 -17.40 7.23
N ASP A 199 -11.08 -18.55 7.06
CA ASP A 199 -10.61 -19.80 7.66
C ASP A 199 -9.66 -20.59 6.73
N HIS A 200 -9.64 -20.28 5.44
CA HIS A 200 -8.84 -21.00 4.43
C HIS A 200 -7.45 -20.38 4.20
N VAL A 201 -7.30 -19.07 4.41
CA VAL A 201 -5.99 -18.42 4.28
C VAL A 201 -5.08 -18.68 5.49
N ARG A 202 -3.75 -18.62 5.28
CA ARG A 202 -2.76 -18.69 6.36
C ARG A 202 -3.09 -17.71 7.49
N ILE A 203 -2.80 -18.13 8.73
CA ILE A 203 -3.04 -17.37 9.97
C ILE A 203 -2.55 -15.92 9.89
N TYR A 204 -1.42 -15.67 9.21
CA TYR A 204 -0.86 -14.34 8.98
C TYR A 204 -1.84 -13.36 8.30
N TYR A 205 -2.62 -13.84 7.33
CA TYR A 205 -3.54 -13.04 6.52
C TYR A 205 -4.96 -13.00 7.08
N ARG A 206 -5.34 -13.90 8.01
CA ARG A 206 -6.70 -13.95 8.61
C ARG A 206 -7.14 -12.67 9.33
N ASN A 207 -6.18 -11.80 9.66
CA ASN A 207 -6.47 -10.52 10.29
C ASN A 207 -7.40 -9.70 9.38
N THR A 208 -8.50 -9.22 9.93
CA THR A 208 -9.53 -8.46 9.22
C THR A 208 -8.99 -7.22 8.50
N VAL A 209 -8.07 -6.48 9.14
CA VAL A 209 -7.43 -5.30 8.56
C VAL A 209 -6.61 -5.67 7.31
N ARG A 210 -6.14 -6.93 7.23
CA ARG A 210 -5.36 -7.43 6.10
C ARG A 210 -6.20 -8.06 5.00
N LEU A 211 -7.08 -8.98 5.39
CA LEU A 211 -7.88 -9.75 4.45
C LEU A 211 -8.94 -8.89 3.77
N LEU A 212 -9.63 -8.04 4.52
CA LEU A 212 -10.82 -7.36 4.01
C LEU A 212 -10.53 -6.40 2.85
N PRO A 213 -9.46 -5.59 2.83
CA PRO A 213 -9.09 -4.80 1.65
C PRO A 213 -8.89 -5.65 0.38
N VAL A 214 -8.22 -6.80 0.50
CA VAL A 214 -8.01 -7.72 -0.62
C VAL A 214 -9.32 -8.34 -1.10
N VAL A 215 -10.21 -8.71 -0.17
CA VAL A 215 -11.53 -9.23 -0.51
C VAL A 215 -12.38 -8.17 -1.23
N ILE A 216 -12.38 -6.93 -0.75
CA ILE A 216 -13.07 -5.81 -1.43
C ILE A 216 -12.54 -5.66 -2.86
N TYR A 217 -11.22 -5.66 -3.03
CA TYR A 217 -10.60 -5.59 -4.35
C TYR A 217 -11.07 -6.73 -5.26
N ILE A 218 -11.03 -7.97 -4.78
CA ILE A 218 -11.44 -9.15 -5.56
C ILE A 218 -12.91 -9.06 -5.98
N VAL A 219 -13.82 -8.76 -5.06
CA VAL A 219 -15.27 -8.67 -5.39
C VAL A 219 -15.53 -7.60 -6.43
N PHE A 220 -14.89 -6.44 -6.31
CA PHE A 220 -15.01 -5.39 -7.32
C PHE A 220 -14.54 -5.87 -8.69
N ARG A 221 -13.41 -6.59 -8.76
CA ARG A 221 -12.86 -7.10 -10.01
C ARG A 221 -13.71 -8.22 -10.64
N ILE A 222 -14.26 -9.11 -9.83
CA ILE A 222 -15.19 -10.16 -10.31
C ILE A 222 -16.44 -9.52 -10.91
N ASN A 223 -16.96 -8.48 -10.28
CA ASN A 223 -18.14 -7.75 -10.76
C ASN A 223 -17.86 -6.75 -11.90
N GLY A 224 -16.60 -6.63 -12.33
CA GLY A 224 -16.20 -5.67 -13.38
C GLY A 224 -16.24 -4.20 -12.93
N LEU A 225 -16.39 -3.94 -11.63
CA LEU A 225 -16.37 -2.61 -11.06
C LEU A 225 -14.95 -2.04 -11.14
N PRO A 226 -14.80 -0.76 -11.54
CA PRO A 226 -13.47 -0.16 -11.69
C PRO A 226 -12.83 0.03 -10.32
N ILE A 227 -11.72 -0.64 -10.05
CA ILE A 227 -10.92 -0.42 -8.85
C ILE A 227 -9.43 -0.67 -9.15
N HIS A 228 -8.59 0.27 -8.75
CA HIS A 228 -7.14 0.11 -8.78
C HIS A 228 -6.63 -0.42 -7.45
N SER A 229 -5.60 -1.26 -7.49
CA SER A 229 -4.95 -1.75 -6.26
C SER A 229 -4.43 -0.60 -5.41
N LYS A 230 -3.89 0.46 -6.04
CA LYS A 230 -3.43 1.69 -5.35
C LYS A 230 -4.52 2.35 -4.53
N GLU A 231 -5.75 2.44 -5.04
CA GLU A 231 -6.88 3.02 -4.28
C GLU A 231 -7.15 2.22 -3.01
N ILE A 232 -7.20 0.89 -3.13
CA ILE A 232 -7.42 0.00 -1.98
C ILE A 232 -6.26 0.08 -0.99
N ILE A 233 -5.02 0.06 -1.49
CA ILE A 233 -3.82 0.20 -0.67
C ILE A 233 -3.88 1.50 0.13
N ASN A 234 -4.12 2.65 -0.52
CA ASN A 234 -4.20 3.96 0.11
C ASN A 234 -5.37 4.07 1.12
N SER A 235 -6.50 3.42 0.84
CA SER A 235 -7.66 3.37 1.74
C SER A 235 -7.49 2.40 2.93
N SER A 236 -6.35 1.70 3.00
CA SER A 236 -6.03 0.70 4.01
C SER A 236 -4.65 0.98 4.64
N VAL A 237 -4.23 0.15 5.59
CA VAL A 237 -2.89 0.25 6.21
C VAL A 237 -1.84 -0.60 5.49
N HIS A 238 -2.16 -1.13 4.30
CA HIS A 238 -1.25 -2.01 3.58
C HIS A 238 -0.11 -1.25 2.93
N THR A 239 1.08 -1.87 2.93
CA THR A 239 2.08 -1.59 1.90
C THR A 239 1.73 -2.33 0.61
N GLN A 240 2.29 -1.89 -0.52
CA GLN A 240 2.09 -2.57 -1.80
C GLN A 240 2.49 -4.05 -1.76
N THR A 241 3.61 -4.37 -1.11
CA THR A 241 4.09 -5.75 -0.95
C THR A 241 3.10 -6.58 -0.13
N GLN A 242 2.63 -6.06 1.02
CA GLN A 242 1.68 -6.78 1.86
C GLN A 242 0.36 -7.05 1.15
N PHE A 243 -0.17 -6.06 0.41
CA PHE A 243 -1.39 -6.23 -0.36
C PHE A 243 -1.21 -7.32 -1.43
N ARG A 244 -0.09 -7.28 -2.16
CA ARG A 244 0.21 -8.26 -3.22
C ARG A 244 0.36 -9.68 -2.66
N ASP A 245 1.08 -9.84 -1.56
CA ASP A 245 1.30 -11.14 -0.94
C ASP A 245 -0.02 -11.73 -0.38
N CYS A 246 -0.85 -10.87 0.22
CA CYS A 246 -2.19 -11.25 0.68
C CYS A 246 -3.09 -11.63 -0.50
N LEU A 247 -3.06 -10.87 -1.60
CA LEU A 247 -3.78 -11.20 -2.83
C LEU A 247 -3.35 -12.56 -3.38
N PHE A 248 -2.05 -12.82 -3.51
CA PHE A 248 -1.54 -14.11 -3.98
C PHE A 248 -1.98 -15.28 -3.10
N GLU A 249 -2.05 -15.08 -1.78
CA GLU A 249 -2.57 -16.10 -0.89
C GLU A 249 -4.06 -16.33 -1.09
N VAL A 250 -4.86 -15.26 -1.11
CA VAL A 250 -6.31 -15.34 -1.23
C VAL A 250 -6.74 -15.99 -2.55
N VAL A 251 -6.06 -15.64 -3.65
CA VAL A 251 -6.40 -16.12 -4.99
C VAL A 251 -6.31 -17.65 -5.11
N LYS A 252 -5.45 -18.32 -4.33
CA LYS A 252 -5.39 -19.79 -4.27
C LYS A 252 -6.71 -20.42 -3.80
N HIS A 253 -7.51 -19.68 -3.06
CA HIS A 253 -8.78 -20.11 -2.47
C HIS A 253 -9.99 -19.43 -3.11
N CYS A 254 -9.78 -18.64 -4.16
CA CYS A 254 -10.83 -17.93 -4.89
C CYS A 254 -10.66 -18.12 -6.40
N PRO A 255 -10.95 -19.33 -6.92
CA PRO A 255 -10.85 -19.61 -8.35
C PRO A 255 -11.74 -18.67 -9.17
N GLU A 256 -12.87 -18.21 -8.62
CA GLU A 256 -13.81 -17.30 -9.28
C GLU A 256 -13.15 -15.98 -9.72
N TYR A 257 -12.11 -15.53 -8.99
CA TYR A 257 -11.33 -14.36 -9.39
C TYR A 257 -10.43 -14.64 -10.61
N VAL A 258 -9.84 -15.83 -10.68
CA VAL A 258 -8.92 -16.24 -11.76
C VAL A 258 -9.69 -16.55 -13.03
N THR A 259 -10.78 -17.32 -12.90
CA THR A 259 -11.62 -17.79 -13.99
C THR A 259 -12.73 -16.80 -14.38
N ARG A 260 -12.69 -15.57 -13.84
CA ARG A 260 -13.69 -14.56 -14.15
C ARG A 260 -13.79 -14.34 -15.66
N ASP A 261 -15.01 -14.16 -16.16
CA ASP A 261 -15.25 -13.88 -17.58
C ASP A 261 -14.86 -12.43 -17.90
N ARG A 262 -13.56 -12.25 -18.16
CA ARG A 262 -12.97 -10.96 -18.51
C ARG A 262 -13.55 -10.41 -19.81
N LEU A 263 -13.93 -11.29 -20.74
CA LEU A 263 -14.50 -10.90 -22.02
C LEU A 263 -15.87 -10.25 -21.80
N LYS A 264 -16.73 -10.85 -20.96
CA LYS A 264 -18.00 -10.25 -20.54
C LYS A 264 -17.83 -8.91 -19.82
N ILE A 265 -16.80 -8.77 -18.98
CA ILE A 265 -16.50 -7.49 -18.31
C ILE A 265 -16.11 -6.42 -19.34
N VAL A 266 -15.25 -6.75 -20.31
CA VAL A 266 -14.86 -5.81 -21.39
C VAL A 266 -16.07 -5.41 -22.23
N ARG A 267 -16.95 -6.36 -22.59
CA ARG A 267 -18.21 -6.06 -23.31
C ARG A 267 -19.11 -5.08 -22.54
N LYS A 268 -19.28 -5.27 -21.23
CA LYS A 268 -20.04 -4.34 -20.38
C LYS A 268 -19.44 -2.93 -20.40
N LYS A 269 -18.10 -2.83 -20.39
CA LYS A 269 -17.41 -1.53 -20.48
C LYS A 269 -17.59 -0.86 -21.83
N ILE A 270 -17.50 -1.62 -22.93
CA ILE A 270 -17.80 -1.13 -24.28
C ILE A 270 -19.25 -0.64 -24.35
N SER A 271 -20.21 -1.39 -23.80
CA SER A 271 -21.61 -0.95 -23.73
C SER A 271 -21.78 0.36 -22.93
N SER A 272 -20.98 0.56 -21.88
CA SER A 272 -20.97 1.82 -21.13
C SER A 272 -20.42 2.99 -21.97
N VAL A 273 -19.39 2.73 -22.80
CA VAL A 273 -18.85 3.71 -23.76
C VAL A 273 -19.91 4.08 -24.81
N VAL A 274 -20.57 3.08 -25.39
CA VAL A 274 -21.67 3.26 -26.36
C VAL A 274 -22.76 4.15 -25.77
N THR A 275 -23.22 3.84 -24.57
CA THR A 275 -24.27 4.61 -23.89
C THR A 275 -23.82 6.04 -23.59
N HIS A 276 -22.60 6.23 -23.08
CA HIS A 276 -22.12 7.55 -22.68
C HIS A 276 -21.90 8.50 -23.87
N PHE A 277 -21.35 7.99 -24.97
CA PHE A 277 -21.06 8.78 -26.17
C PHE A 277 -22.16 8.72 -27.23
N HIS A 278 -23.28 8.02 -26.94
CA HIS A 278 -24.42 7.85 -27.82
C HIS A 278 -24.03 7.23 -29.18
N PHE A 279 -23.11 6.27 -29.15
CA PHE A 279 -22.79 5.48 -30.34
C PHE A 279 -23.98 4.59 -30.70
N ASP A 280 -24.10 4.27 -31.98
CA ASP A 280 -25.15 3.39 -32.49
C ASP A 280 -24.89 1.91 -32.15
N PHE A 281 -25.86 1.07 -32.53
CA PHE A 281 -25.75 -0.37 -32.34
C PHE A 281 -24.66 -1.00 -33.22
N GLU A 282 -24.37 -0.41 -34.38
CA GLU A 282 -23.31 -0.85 -35.29
C GLU A 282 -21.93 -0.77 -34.62
N PHE A 283 -21.68 0.30 -33.84
CA PHE A 283 -20.49 0.42 -33.00
C PHE A 283 -20.34 -0.78 -32.06
N PHE A 284 -21.41 -1.14 -31.36
CA PHE A 284 -21.36 -2.25 -30.40
C PHE A 284 -21.10 -3.59 -31.08
N GLN A 285 -21.74 -3.86 -32.23
CA GLN A 285 -21.52 -5.07 -33.01
C GLN A 285 -20.07 -5.14 -33.53
N THR A 286 -19.60 -4.04 -34.12
CA THR A 286 -18.24 -3.93 -34.65
C THR A 286 -17.20 -4.09 -33.56
N SER A 287 -17.38 -3.43 -32.42
CA SER A 287 -16.53 -3.61 -31.23
C SER A 287 -16.48 -5.06 -30.76
N ASN A 288 -17.60 -5.77 -30.75
CA ASN A 288 -17.62 -7.18 -30.35
C ASN A 288 -16.88 -8.08 -31.33
N SER A 289 -16.98 -7.81 -32.62
CA SER A 289 -16.22 -8.53 -33.66
C SER A 289 -14.73 -8.31 -33.49
N LEU A 290 -14.29 -7.05 -33.37
CA LEU A 290 -12.89 -6.70 -33.16
C LEU A 290 -12.34 -7.25 -31.84
N LEU A 291 -13.14 -7.23 -30.77
CA LEU A 291 -12.76 -7.81 -29.48
C LEU A 291 -12.47 -9.30 -29.61
N LYS A 292 -13.32 -10.05 -30.30
CA LYS A 292 -13.10 -11.48 -30.56
C LYS A 292 -11.84 -11.69 -31.39
N LYS A 293 -11.69 -10.93 -32.48
CA LYS A 293 -10.56 -11.02 -33.41
C LYS A 293 -9.21 -10.82 -32.71
N PHE A 294 -9.08 -9.77 -31.90
CA PHE A 294 -7.79 -9.42 -31.29
C PHE A 294 -7.57 -10.01 -29.90
N TRP A 295 -8.53 -10.75 -29.32
CA TRP A 295 -8.50 -11.19 -27.92
C TRP A 295 -7.20 -11.90 -27.54
N SER A 296 -6.74 -12.85 -28.36
CA SER A 296 -5.48 -13.59 -28.14
C SER A 296 -4.28 -12.68 -28.01
N ASN A 297 -4.26 -11.56 -28.75
CA ASN A 297 -3.12 -10.66 -28.85
C ASN A 297 -3.11 -9.61 -27.74
N ILE A 298 -4.29 -9.13 -27.32
CA ILE A 298 -4.40 -7.98 -26.41
C ILE A 298 -4.81 -8.35 -24.97
N SER A 299 -5.28 -9.56 -24.70
CA SER A 299 -5.90 -9.95 -23.41
C SER A 299 -5.01 -9.81 -22.16
N ASN A 300 -3.69 -9.67 -22.31
CA ASN A 300 -2.72 -9.53 -21.21
C ASN A 300 -2.63 -8.10 -20.59
N THR A 301 -3.74 -7.38 -20.55
CA THR A 301 -3.84 -6.03 -19.98
C THR A 301 -5.12 -5.86 -19.17
N THR A 302 -5.37 -4.70 -18.56
CA THR A 302 -6.60 -4.47 -17.78
C THR A 302 -7.84 -4.35 -18.66
N GLU A 303 -9.01 -4.63 -18.10
CA GLU A 303 -10.28 -4.59 -18.83
C GLU A 303 -10.64 -3.18 -19.36
N ASN A 304 -10.21 -2.11 -18.69
CA ASN A 304 -10.38 -0.73 -19.20
C ASN A 304 -9.53 -0.48 -20.44
N ILE A 305 -8.26 -0.90 -20.43
CA ILE A 305 -7.36 -0.76 -21.57
C ILE A 305 -7.89 -1.56 -22.77
N LEU A 306 -8.37 -2.79 -22.53
CA LEU A 306 -9.02 -3.61 -23.56
C LEU A 306 -10.22 -2.91 -24.18
N ALA A 307 -11.14 -2.40 -23.36
CA ALA A 307 -12.30 -1.66 -23.84
C ALA A 307 -11.89 -0.41 -24.63
N GLY A 308 -10.84 0.30 -24.17
CA GLY A 308 -10.32 1.48 -24.85
C GLY A 308 -9.71 1.17 -26.21
N VAL A 309 -8.85 0.16 -26.31
CA VAL A 309 -8.26 -0.30 -27.58
C VAL A 309 -9.36 -0.66 -28.57
N ILE A 310 -10.31 -1.50 -28.16
CA ILE A 310 -11.39 -1.91 -29.05
C ILE A 310 -12.29 -0.75 -29.44
N SER A 311 -12.59 0.18 -28.53
CA SER A 311 -13.39 1.36 -28.85
C SER A 311 -12.70 2.25 -29.87
N VAL A 312 -11.40 2.53 -29.70
CA VAL A 312 -10.63 3.36 -30.65
C VAL A 312 -10.53 2.69 -32.03
N LEU A 313 -10.24 1.38 -32.07
CA LEU A 313 -10.21 0.65 -33.35
C LEU A 313 -11.57 0.63 -34.03
N THR A 314 -12.66 0.52 -33.26
CA THR A 314 -14.03 0.60 -33.80
C THR A 314 -14.32 1.98 -34.38
N MET A 315 -13.92 3.05 -33.69
CA MET A 315 -14.06 4.41 -34.21
C MET A 315 -13.31 4.61 -35.52
N ILE A 316 -12.09 4.06 -35.65
CA ILE A 316 -11.32 4.12 -36.90
C ILE A 316 -12.02 3.33 -38.01
N LYS A 317 -12.49 2.11 -37.71
CA LYS A 317 -13.20 1.27 -38.68
C LYS A 317 -14.47 1.93 -39.22
N LEU A 318 -15.24 2.57 -38.34
CA LEU A 318 -16.52 3.21 -38.68
C LEU A 318 -16.36 4.69 -39.05
N ASP A 319 -15.14 5.17 -39.22
CA ASP A 319 -14.82 6.56 -39.59
C ASP A 319 -15.48 7.61 -38.67
N ILE A 320 -15.50 7.34 -37.36
CA ILE A 320 -16.13 8.21 -36.35
C ILE A 320 -15.17 9.31 -35.88
N HIS A 321 -15.47 10.55 -36.28
CA HIS A 321 -14.64 11.73 -35.95
C HIS A 321 -15.24 12.68 -34.91
N TYR A 322 -16.56 12.62 -34.67
CA TYR A 322 -17.24 13.58 -33.79
C TYR A 322 -16.92 13.39 -32.29
N VAL A 323 -16.39 12.23 -31.91
CA VAL A 323 -15.81 11.98 -30.58
C VAL A 323 -14.30 11.87 -30.70
N ASN A 324 -13.57 12.60 -29.87
CA ASN A 324 -12.12 12.46 -29.80
C ASN A 324 -11.73 11.21 -28.98
N TYR A 325 -10.78 10.41 -29.46
CA TYR A 325 -10.22 9.26 -28.75
C TYR A 325 -9.85 9.56 -27.28
N ASN A 326 -9.35 10.77 -27.01
CA ASN A 326 -9.00 11.23 -25.67
C ASN A 326 -10.20 11.31 -24.73
N LYS A 327 -11.40 11.64 -25.24
CA LYS A 327 -12.61 11.62 -24.42
C LYS A 327 -12.94 10.19 -24.00
N VAL A 328 -12.85 9.22 -24.91
CA VAL A 328 -13.04 7.79 -24.61
C VAL A 328 -12.00 7.29 -23.60
N CYS A 329 -10.73 7.65 -23.79
CA CYS A 329 -9.64 7.29 -22.87
C CYS A 329 -9.90 7.84 -21.46
N ARG A 330 -10.26 9.12 -21.34
CA ARG A 330 -10.59 9.76 -20.06
C ARG A 330 -11.79 9.11 -19.39
N PHE A 331 -12.85 8.81 -20.13
CA PHE A 331 -14.02 8.11 -19.61
C PHE A 331 -13.66 6.74 -19.03
N LEU A 332 -12.74 6.01 -19.65
CA LEU A 332 -12.24 4.72 -19.18
C LEU A 332 -11.11 4.83 -18.13
N ASN A 333 -10.74 6.06 -17.74
CA ASN A 333 -9.62 6.35 -16.85
C ASN A 333 -8.30 5.70 -17.30
N ILE A 334 -7.95 5.90 -18.58
CA ILE A 334 -6.71 5.41 -19.19
C ILE A 334 -6.03 6.52 -19.98
N GLU A 335 -4.71 6.43 -20.11
CA GLU A 335 -3.93 7.36 -20.95
C GLU A 335 -3.97 6.95 -22.42
N GLN A 336 -3.99 7.92 -23.33
CA GLN A 336 -3.97 7.68 -24.78
C GLN A 336 -2.69 6.95 -25.21
N SER A 337 -1.56 7.32 -24.61
CA SER A 337 -0.24 6.68 -24.79
C SER A 337 -0.30 5.16 -24.56
N THR A 338 -1.09 4.72 -23.58
CA THR A 338 -1.26 3.31 -23.24
C THR A 338 -2.00 2.56 -24.35
N ILE A 339 -3.02 3.16 -24.95
CA ILE A 339 -3.72 2.56 -26.10
C ILE A 339 -2.80 2.52 -27.32
N PHE A 340 -2.11 3.63 -27.61
CA PHE A 340 -1.16 3.71 -28.72
C PHE A 340 -0.10 2.62 -28.63
N TYR A 341 0.57 2.50 -27.48
CA TYR A 341 1.57 1.47 -27.21
C TYR A 341 0.99 0.06 -27.42
N ARG A 342 -0.25 -0.18 -26.98
CA ARG A 342 -0.90 -1.49 -27.12
C ARG A 342 -1.21 -1.84 -28.56
N VAL A 343 -1.73 -0.91 -29.34
CA VAL A 343 -1.99 -1.13 -30.77
C VAL A 343 -0.68 -1.38 -31.50
N LYS A 344 0.33 -0.51 -31.30
CA LYS A 344 1.65 -0.66 -31.91
C LYS A 344 2.28 -2.01 -31.60
N ASN A 345 2.41 -2.37 -30.33
CA ASN A 345 3.26 -3.51 -29.94
C ASN A 345 2.51 -4.86 -29.82
N LYS A 346 1.18 -4.85 -29.86
CA LYS A 346 0.37 -6.09 -29.76
C LYS A 346 -0.46 -6.39 -30.99
N ILE A 347 -0.66 -5.43 -31.87
CA ILE A 347 -1.41 -5.65 -33.12
C ILE A 347 -0.48 -5.48 -34.33
N LEU A 348 0.28 -4.39 -34.41
CA LEU A 348 1.07 -4.06 -35.61
C LEU A 348 2.44 -4.76 -35.64
N GLU A 349 3.20 -4.67 -34.55
CA GLU A 349 4.55 -5.25 -34.44
C GLU A 349 4.58 -6.77 -34.72
N PRO A 350 3.63 -7.60 -34.22
CA PRO A 350 3.58 -9.02 -34.56
C PRO A 350 3.32 -9.32 -36.06
N LEU A 351 2.87 -8.32 -36.81
CA LEU A 351 2.61 -8.41 -38.25
C LEU A 351 3.72 -7.72 -39.08
N ASN A 352 4.80 -7.26 -38.44
CA ASN A 352 5.88 -6.48 -39.06
C ASN A 352 5.39 -5.19 -39.76
N ILE A 353 4.34 -4.56 -39.24
CA ILE A 353 3.82 -3.29 -39.77
C ILE A 353 4.51 -2.12 -39.05
N GLU A 354 5.36 -1.40 -39.78
CA GLU A 354 6.10 -0.23 -39.29
C GLU A 354 5.40 1.10 -39.65
N GLY A 355 5.97 2.23 -39.24
CA GLY A 355 5.48 3.57 -39.62
C GLY A 355 4.27 4.09 -38.83
N PHE A 356 3.75 3.34 -37.86
CA PHE A 356 2.62 3.81 -37.05
C PHE A 356 3.01 4.96 -36.11
N THR A 357 2.57 6.18 -36.45
CA THR A 357 2.86 7.41 -35.70
C THR A 357 1.67 7.92 -34.89
N GLY A 358 0.45 7.56 -35.26
CA GLY A 358 -0.76 7.99 -34.57
C GLY A 358 -2.04 7.43 -35.17
N PHE A 359 -3.12 7.43 -34.39
CA PHE A 359 -4.43 6.95 -34.84
C PHE A 359 -5.06 7.79 -35.95
N LYS A 360 -4.69 9.06 -36.07
CA LYS A 360 -5.15 9.96 -37.14
C LYS A 360 -4.19 9.98 -38.33
N SER A 361 -2.89 10.06 -38.05
CA SER A 361 -1.84 10.20 -39.07
C SER A 361 -1.47 8.90 -39.77
N SER A 362 -1.88 7.75 -39.22
CA SER A 362 -1.54 6.42 -39.75
C SER A 362 -2.74 5.47 -39.70
N SER A 363 -3.94 6.00 -39.95
CA SER A 363 -5.20 5.23 -39.91
C SER A 363 -5.28 4.18 -41.03
N GLU A 364 -4.68 4.47 -42.17
CA GLU A 364 -4.55 3.61 -43.34
C GLU A 364 -3.78 2.32 -43.07
N LEU A 365 -2.85 2.32 -42.10
CA LEU A 365 -2.15 1.11 -41.65
C LEU A 365 -3.05 0.18 -40.84
N LEU A 366 -4.10 0.72 -40.22
CA LEU A 366 -5.03 -0.05 -39.38
C LEU A 366 -6.23 -0.57 -40.17
N LEU A 367 -6.77 0.21 -41.10
CA LEU A 367 -8.01 -0.12 -41.83
C LEU A 367 -8.04 -1.55 -42.42
N PRO A 368 -6.99 -2.04 -43.12
CA PRO A 368 -6.98 -3.41 -43.67
C PRO A 368 -7.12 -4.49 -42.59
N LEU A 369 -6.62 -4.23 -41.37
CA LEU A 369 -6.69 -5.17 -40.26
C LEU A 369 -8.06 -5.18 -39.58
N LEU A 370 -8.88 -4.16 -39.82
CA LEU A 370 -10.18 -3.99 -39.16
C LEU A 370 -11.34 -4.53 -40.01
N THR A 371 -11.18 -4.60 -41.33
CA THR A 371 -12.18 -5.10 -42.29
C THR A 371 -12.11 -6.60 -42.54
N ALA A 372 -10.92 -7.20 -42.52
CA ALA A 372 -10.72 -8.65 -42.46
C ALA A 372 -11.25 -9.23 -41.13
#